data_AF-I3K4N3-F1
#
_entry.id   AF-I3K4N3-F1
#
_cell.length_a   1.000
_cell.length_b   1.000
_cell.length_c   1.000
_cell.angle_alpha   90.00
_cell.angle_beta   90.00
_cell.angle_gamma   90.00
#
_symmetry.space_group_name_H-M   'P 1'
#
loop_
_entity.id
_entity.type
_entity.pdbx_description
1 polymer ?
#
loop_
_entity_poly.entity_id
_entity_poly.type
_entity_poly.pdbx_seq_one_letter_code
_entity_poly.pdbx_strand_id
1 'polypeptide(L)'
;MQLCSVCSERTPKYRCPACKIRYCSLGCYKKHKEFPFFDVFAEPWSVDDLLHEDDITDKVPLQRLQMLGQSKELKDLLCNPHLRQLLCSIDGAERKEDAMKSAMQEPLFVEFSDQCLKIVENDAKSSEDADL
;
A
#
# COMPACT_ATOMS: atom_id res chain seq x y z
N MET A 1 -25.76 -11.69 -2.13
CA MET A 1 -25.53 -11.55 -3.59
C MET A 1 -24.12 -11.03 -3.78
N GLN A 2 -23.26 -11.70 -4.54
CA GLN A 2 -21.94 -11.15 -4.85
C GLN A 2 -22.02 -10.31 -6.11
N LEU A 3 -21.45 -9.11 -6.07
CA LEU A 3 -21.38 -8.17 -7.19
C LEU A 3 -19.99 -8.23 -7.82
N CYS A 4 -19.88 -7.74 -9.05
CA CYS A 4 -18.61 -7.70 -9.79
C CYS A 4 -17.56 -6.92 -9.00
N SER A 5 -16.40 -7.52 -8.75
CA SER A 5 -15.32 -6.84 -8.00
C SER A 5 -14.67 -5.67 -8.73
N VAL A 6 -15.04 -5.43 -10.00
CA VAL A 6 -14.47 -4.35 -10.83
C VAL A 6 -15.43 -3.17 -10.93
N CYS A 7 -16.74 -3.41 -11.05
CA CYS A 7 -17.72 -2.33 -11.21
C CYS A 7 -18.78 -2.27 -10.11
N SER A 8 -18.89 -3.30 -9.25
CA SER A 8 -19.86 -3.40 -8.16
C SER A 8 -21.34 -3.25 -8.52
N GLU A 9 -21.69 -3.12 -9.81
CA GLU A 9 -23.07 -2.87 -10.26
C GLU A 9 -23.83 -4.13 -10.63
N ARG A 10 -23.13 -5.14 -11.17
CA ARG A 10 -23.75 -6.33 -11.77
C ARG A 10 -23.27 -7.59 -11.09
N THR A 11 -24.09 -8.63 -11.13
CA THR A 11 -23.66 -9.97 -10.69
C THR A 11 -22.51 -10.46 -11.59
N PRO A 12 -21.43 -11.01 -11.01
CA PRO A 12 -20.31 -11.50 -11.79
C PRO A 12 -20.69 -12.80 -12.50
N LYS A 13 -20.32 -12.89 -13.78
CA LYS A 13 -20.56 -14.05 -14.64
C LYS A 13 -19.29 -14.88 -14.86
N TYR A 14 -18.13 -14.27 -14.72
CA TYR A 14 -16.85 -14.87 -15.07
C TYR A 14 -15.86 -14.79 -13.92
N ARG A 15 -14.82 -15.64 -13.98
CA ARG A 15 -13.74 -15.72 -12.99
C ARG A 15 -12.39 -15.72 -13.69
N CYS A 16 -11.46 -14.92 -13.19
CA CYS A 16 -10.08 -14.92 -13.69
C CYS A 16 -9.31 -16.13 -13.14
N PRO A 17 -8.60 -16.92 -13.97
CA PRO A 17 -7.82 -18.06 -13.49
C PRO A 17 -6.54 -17.65 -12.73
N ALA A 18 -5.95 -16.49 -13.06
CA ALA A 18 -4.76 -15.97 -12.38
C ALA A 18 -5.11 -15.42 -10.99
N CYS A 19 -5.99 -14.40 -10.93
CA CYS A 19 -6.25 -13.66 -9.70
C CYS A 19 -7.51 -14.12 -8.93
N LYS A 20 -8.25 -15.12 -9.45
CA LYS A 20 -9.52 -15.66 -8.88
C LYS A 20 -10.67 -14.66 -8.69
N ILE A 21 -10.48 -13.39 -9.05
CA ILE A 21 -11.46 -12.30 -9.01
C ILE A 21 -12.66 -12.61 -9.91
N ARG A 22 -13.85 -12.21 -9.45
CA ARG A 22 -15.14 -12.41 -10.12
C ARG A 22 -15.60 -11.12 -10.81
N TYR A 23 -15.97 -11.19 -12.08
CA TYR A 23 -16.33 -10.03 -12.88
C TYR A 23 -17.55 -10.27 -13.79
N CYS A 24 -18.23 -9.20 -14.20
CA CYS A 24 -19.48 -9.30 -14.96
C CYS A 24 -19.29 -9.39 -16.48
N SER A 25 -18.22 -8.82 -17.04
CA SER A 25 -18.02 -8.72 -18.50
C SER A 25 -16.55 -8.58 -18.91
N LEU A 26 -16.27 -8.76 -20.21
CA LEU A 26 -14.93 -8.52 -20.78
C LEU A 26 -14.43 -7.09 -20.57
N GLY A 27 -15.33 -6.10 -20.49
CA GLY A 27 -14.97 -4.72 -20.14
C GLY A 27 -14.38 -4.61 -18.73
N CYS A 28 -14.94 -5.35 -17.78
CA CYS A 28 -14.37 -5.48 -16.44
C CYS A 28 -13.08 -6.29 -16.43
N TYR A 29 -12.95 -7.31 -17.28
CA TYR A 29 -11.69 -8.07 -17.42
C TYR A 29 -10.54 -7.17 -17.88
N LYS A 30 -10.76 -6.31 -18.89
CA LYS A 30 -9.75 -5.33 -19.33
C LYS A 30 -9.42 -4.36 -18.20
N LYS A 31 -10.41 -3.73 -17.57
CA LYS A 31 -10.17 -2.83 -16.43
C LYS A 31 -9.35 -3.48 -15.30
N HIS A 32 -9.60 -4.75 -14.99
CA HIS A 32 -8.79 -5.47 -13.98
C HIS A 32 -7.37 -5.80 -14.47
N LYS A 33 -7.17 -6.00 -15.78
CA LYS A 33 -5.85 -6.31 -16.35
C LYS A 33 -4.97 -5.05 -16.43
N GLU A 34 -5.60 -3.90 -16.69
CA GLU A 34 -4.93 -2.59 -16.79
C GLU A 34 -4.61 -2.01 -15.40
N PHE A 35 -5.35 -2.41 -14.36
CA PHE A 35 -5.08 -2.08 -12.96
C PHE A 35 -4.88 -3.36 -12.15
N PRO A 36 -3.64 -3.90 -12.07
CA PRO A 36 -3.30 -5.03 -11.20
C PRO A 36 -3.29 -4.61 -9.72
N PHE A 37 -4.32 -3.89 -9.26
CA PHE A 37 -4.37 -3.29 -7.93
C PHE A 37 -4.63 -4.31 -6.81
N PHE A 38 -4.57 -5.62 -7.08
CA PHE A 38 -4.77 -6.64 -6.06
C PHE A 38 -4.06 -7.96 -6.44
N ASP A 39 -2.75 -7.90 -6.63
CA ASP A 39 -1.87 -9.06 -6.50
C ASP A 39 -0.53 -8.62 -5.87
N VAL A 40 -0.59 -8.21 -4.60
CA VAL A 40 0.59 -8.05 -3.73
C VAL A 40 0.39 -8.92 -2.48
N PHE A 41 -0.18 -10.11 -2.64
CA PHE A 41 -0.39 -11.03 -1.50
C PHE A 41 -0.27 -12.52 -1.88
N ALA A 42 0.52 -12.85 -2.92
CA ALA A 42 0.73 -14.24 -3.32
C ALA A 42 2.19 -14.65 -3.59
N GLU A 43 3.18 -13.78 -3.40
CA GLU A 43 4.57 -14.21 -3.23
C GLU A 43 5.11 -13.63 -1.91
N PRO A 44 5.66 -14.47 -1.01
CA PRO A 44 6.42 -13.96 0.11
C PRO A 44 7.61 -13.20 -0.47
N TRP A 45 7.62 -11.88 -0.35
CA TRP A 45 8.82 -11.10 -0.61
C TRP A 45 9.89 -11.60 0.35
N SER A 46 10.78 -12.47 -0.11
CA SER A 46 12.05 -12.69 0.58
C SER A 46 12.79 -11.38 0.42
N VAL A 47 12.84 -10.62 1.51
CA VAL A 47 13.49 -9.33 1.64
C VAL A 47 15.02 -9.41 1.46
N ASP A 48 15.54 -10.61 1.18
CA ASP A 48 16.95 -10.97 1.25
C ASP A 48 17.76 -10.69 -0.03
N ASP A 49 17.15 -10.47 -1.19
CA ASP A 49 17.91 -10.54 -2.46
C ASP A 49 18.27 -9.19 -3.10
N LEU A 50 17.95 -8.04 -2.49
CA LEU A 50 18.07 -6.76 -3.22
C LEU A 50 18.99 -5.68 -2.67
N LEU A 51 19.57 -5.74 -1.46
CA LEU A 51 20.47 -4.68 -0.99
C LEU A 51 21.57 -5.21 -0.06
N HIS A 52 22.79 -4.65 -0.20
CA HIS A 52 23.93 -4.87 0.69
C HIS A 52 23.55 -4.56 2.15
N GLU A 53 24.13 -5.34 3.06
CA GLU A 53 23.75 -5.48 4.47
C GLU A 53 23.93 -4.18 5.30
N ASP A 54 24.61 -3.18 4.75
CA ASP A 54 24.93 -1.90 5.42
C ASP A 54 23.90 -0.77 5.20
N ASP A 55 22.90 -0.92 4.32
CA ASP A 55 21.84 0.09 4.04
C ASP A 55 20.50 -0.27 4.73
N ILE A 56 20.54 -1.02 5.83
CA ILE A 56 19.35 -1.62 6.48
C ILE A 56 18.88 -0.81 7.71
N THR A 57 19.63 0.21 8.15
CA THR A 57 19.31 0.96 9.38
C THR A 57 17.98 1.72 9.28
N ASP A 58 17.59 2.18 8.10
CA ASP A 58 16.35 2.95 7.89
C ASP A 58 15.13 2.07 7.55
N LYS A 59 15.26 0.73 7.57
CA LYS A 59 14.15 -0.17 7.26
C LYS A 59 13.21 -0.32 8.44
N VAL A 60 11.94 0.05 8.23
CA VAL A 60 10.88 -0.21 9.21
C VAL A 60 10.60 -1.72 9.26
N PRO A 61 10.69 -2.37 10.44
CA PRO A 61 10.44 -3.80 10.56
C PRO A 61 8.98 -4.14 10.22
N LEU A 62 8.75 -5.33 9.65
CA LEU A 62 7.42 -5.80 9.22
C LEU A 62 6.36 -5.70 10.32
N GLN A 63 6.73 -5.93 11.58
CA GLN A 63 5.84 -5.82 12.73
C GLN A 63 5.31 -4.38 12.90
N ARG A 64 6.16 -3.36 12.72
CA ARG A 64 5.73 -1.95 12.74
C ARG A 64 4.92 -1.58 11.49
N LEU A 65 5.23 -2.19 10.35
CA LEU A 65 4.44 -2.00 9.13
C LEU A 65 3.00 -2.52 9.30
N GLN A 66 2.80 -3.61 10.05
CA GLN A 66 1.45 -4.12 10.35
C GLN A 66 0.63 -3.16 11.22
N MET A 67 1.29 -2.40 12.12
CA MET A 67 0.63 -1.40 12.98
C MET A 67 0.05 -0.23 12.18
N LEU A 68 0.72 0.17 11.09
CA LEU A 68 0.19 1.17 10.14
C LEU A 68 -1.19 0.75 9.61
N GLY A 69 -1.34 -0.55 9.32
CA GLY A 69 -2.58 -1.17 8.87
C GLY A 69 -3.65 -1.34 9.96
N GLN A 70 -3.39 -1.02 11.22
CA GLN A 70 -4.39 -1.02 12.30
C GLN A 70 -4.93 0.38 12.59
N SER A 71 -4.16 1.42 12.27
CA SER A 71 -4.57 2.81 12.47
C SER A 71 -5.75 3.20 11.59
N LYS A 72 -6.83 3.69 12.23
CA LYS A 72 -8.02 4.18 11.52
C LYS A 72 -7.76 5.50 10.78
N GLU A 73 -6.96 6.37 11.37
CA GLU A 73 -6.62 7.68 10.80
C GLU A 73 -5.82 7.51 9.50
N LEU A 74 -4.84 6.61 9.49
CA LEU A 74 -4.04 6.32 8.31
C LEU A 74 -4.89 5.68 7.20
N LYS A 75 -5.83 4.79 7.56
CA LYS A 75 -6.81 4.24 6.61
C LYS A 75 -7.73 5.30 6.01
N ASP A 76 -8.14 6.28 6.81
CA ASP A 76 -8.98 7.39 6.33
C ASP A 76 -8.22 8.25 5.31
N LEU A 77 -6.95 8.55 5.60
CA LEU A 77 -6.06 9.23 4.64
C LEU A 77 -5.91 8.42 3.33
N LEU A 78 -5.76 7.10 3.43
CA LEU A 78 -5.69 6.20 2.26
C LEU A 78 -7.00 6.05 1.49
N CYS A 79 -8.15 6.46 2.03
CA CYS A 79 -9.40 6.53 1.26
C CYS A 79 -9.32 7.61 0.18
N ASN A 80 -8.40 8.56 0.27
CA ASN A 80 -8.22 9.60 -0.73
C ASN A 80 -7.59 9.03 -2.03
N PRO A 81 -8.28 9.13 -3.18
CA PRO A 81 -7.79 8.56 -4.44
C PRO A 81 -6.51 9.24 -4.92
N HIS A 82 -6.35 10.54 -4.66
CA HIS A 82 -5.16 11.30 -5.03
C HIS A 82 -3.90 10.80 -4.31
N LEU A 83 -4.02 10.53 -3.01
CA LEU A 83 -2.91 10.01 -2.21
C LEU A 83 -2.47 8.62 -2.71
N ARG A 84 -3.43 7.75 -3.05
CA ARG A 84 -3.14 6.44 -3.64
C ARG A 84 -2.44 6.55 -4.99
N GLN A 85 -2.87 7.48 -5.83
CA GLN A 85 -2.22 7.73 -7.12
C GLN A 85 -0.80 8.24 -6.94
N LEU A 86 -0.57 9.14 -5.97
CA LEU A 86 0.75 9.65 -5.66
C LEU A 86 1.68 8.54 -5.17
N LEU A 87 1.22 7.69 -4.23
CA LEU A 87 1.97 6.53 -3.75
C LEU A 87 2.33 5.57 -4.88
N CYS A 88 1.37 5.24 -5.77
CA CYS A 88 1.64 4.41 -6.94
C CYS A 88 2.60 5.07 -7.94
N SER A 89 2.56 6.40 -8.07
CA SER A 89 3.45 7.14 -8.95
C SER A 89 4.89 7.13 -8.44
N ILE A 90 5.09 7.22 -7.12
CA ILE A 90 6.41 7.08 -6.48
C ILE A 90 6.94 5.65 -6.64
N ASP A 91 6.09 4.65 -6.40
CA ASP A 91 6.48 3.23 -6.47
C ASP A 91 6.87 2.80 -7.90
N GLY A 92 6.15 3.30 -8.90
CA GLY A 92 6.39 3.03 -10.32
C GLY A 92 7.36 4.00 -11.02
N ALA A 93 7.91 5.01 -10.33
CA ALA A 93 8.79 6.00 -10.96
C ALA A 93 10.16 5.42 -11.29
N GLU A 94 10.63 5.67 -12.52
CA GLU A 94 12.01 5.39 -12.93
C GLU A 94 13.03 6.17 -12.07
N ARG A 95 12.66 7.40 -11.63
CA ARG A 95 13.46 8.24 -10.72
C ARG A 95 12.74 8.44 -9.39
N LYS A 96 12.97 7.53 -8.45
CA LYS A 96 12.38 7.55 -7.11
C LYS A 96 12.75 8.79 -6.30
N GLU A 97 13.96 9.32 -6.49
CA GLU A 97 14.43 10.54 -5.80
C GLU A 97 13.56 11.77 -6.12
N ASP A 98 13.24 11.96 -7.40
CA ASP A 98 12.51 13.13 -7.88
C ASP A 98 11.03 12.96 -7.56
N ALA A 99 10.49 11.75 -7.77
CA ALA A 99 9.11 11.42 -7.43
C ALA A 99 8.85 11.59 -5.93
N MET A 100 9.79 11.16 -5.07
CA MET A 100 9.71 11.37 -3.62
C MET A 100 9.75 12.86 -3.27
N LYS A 101 10.66 13.65 -3.86
CA LYS A 101 10.72 15.11 -3.64
C LYS A 101 9.43 15.81 -4.05
N SER A 102 8.87 15.45 -5.20
CA SER A 102 7.59 15.99 -5.66
C SER A 102 6.45 15.60 -4.74
N ALA A 103 6.41 14.36 -4.28
CA ALA A 103 5.40 13.90 -3.33
C ALA A 103 5.49 14.64 -1.99
N MET A 104 6.69 14.95 -1.50
CA MET A 104 6.87 15.75 -0.28
C MET A 104 6.35 17.19 -0.39
N GLN A 105 6.07 17.70 -1.60
CA GLN A 105 5.43 19.01 -1.76
C GLN A 105 3.91 18.94 -1.57
N GLU A 106 3.33 17.74 -1.64
CA GLU A 106 1.89 17.56 -1.52
C GLU A 106 1.48 17.51 -0.04
N PRO A 107 0.60 18.39 0.44
CA PRO A 107 0.24 18.45 1.86
C PRO A 107 -0.40 17.14 2.35
N LEU A 108 -1.14 16.45 1.48
CA LEU A 108 -1.73 15.14 1.77
C LEU A 108 -0.68 14.05 2.00
N PHE A 109 0.43 14.08 1.27
CA PHE A 109 1.51 13.12 1.44
C PHE A 109 2.30 13.41 2.71
N VAL A 110 2.52 14.69 3.01
CA VAL A 110 3.16 15.11 4.25
C VAL A 110 2.35 14.63 5.45
N GLU A 111 1.03 14.86 5.46
CA GLU A 111 0.12 14.38 6.51
C GLU A 111 0.14 12.85 6.65
N PHE A 112 0.14 12.14 5.52
CA PHE A 112 0.29 10.68 5.51
C PHE A 112 1.64 10.23 6.11
N SER A 113 2.73 10.87 5.70
CA SER A 113 4.09 10.53 6.15
C SER A 113 4.28 10.81 7.64
N ASP A 114 3.76 11.93 8.14
CA ASP A 114 3.78 12.30 9.55
C ASP A 114 3.01 11.26 10.38
N GLN A 115 1.82 10.86 9.92
CA GLN A 115 1.03 9.83 10.59
C GLN A 115 1.73 8.46 10.58
N CYS A 116 2.44 8.11 9.51
CA CYS A 116 3.24 6.88 9.45
C CYS A 116 4.41 6.93 10.45
N LEU A 117 5.16 8.02 10.46
CA LEU A 117 6.29 8.24 11.38
C LEU A 117 5.82 8.21 12.82
N LYS A 118 4.72 8.90 13.15
CA LYS A 118 4.09 8.89 14.47
C LYS A 118 3.78 7.49 14.96
N ILE A 119 3.25 6.60 14.11
CA ILE A 119 2.94 5.21 14.49
C ILE A 119 4.22 4.40 14.71
N VAL A 120 5.23 4.58 13.86
CA VAL A 120 6.51 3.86 13.94
C VAL A 120 7.35 4.32 15.13
N GLU A 121 7.32 5.61 15.47
CA GLU A 121 8.05 6.23 16.56
C GLU A 121 7.36 6.07 17.92
N ASN A 122 6.02 6.02 17.95
CA ASN A 122 5.28 5.84 19.20
C ASN A 122 5.54 4.47 19.85
N ASP A 123 5.84 3.45 19.04
CA ASP A 123 6.25 2.13 19.54
C ASP A 123 7.67 2.14 20.14
N ALA A 124 8.57 2.99 19.64
CA ALA A 124 9.90 3.15 20.25
C ALA A 124 9.81 3.73 21.68
N LYS A 125 8.88 4.67 21.91
CA LYS A 125 8.67 5.26 23.24
C LYS A 125 7.82 4.38 24.18
N SER A 126 7.08 3.41 23.65
CA SER A 126 6.22 2.53 24.47
C SER A 126 6.95 1.33 25.07
N SER A 127 8.18 1.02 24.60
CA SER A 127 9.01 -0.06 25.14
C SER A 127 10.00 0.37 26.23
N GLU A 128 10.17 1.67 26.50
CA GLU A 128 11.12 2.19 27.50
C GLU A 128 10.49 2.46 28.88
N ASP A 129 9.17 2.28 29.05
CA ASP A 129 8.44 2.51 30.33
C ASP A 129 7.85 1.20 30.91
N ALA A 130 8.51 0.06 30.67
CA ALA A 130 8.14 -1.23 31.26
C ALA A 130 9.26 -1.86 32.11
N ASP A 131 10.30 -1.09 32.44
CA ASP A 131 11.32 -1.47 33.42
C ASP A 131 11.80 -0.21 34.17
N LEU A 132 10.98 0.28 35.12
CA LEU A 132 11.40 1.02 36.32
C LEU A 132 10.27 1.11 37.35
#